data_AF-A0A1Q7UAC1-F1
#
_entry.id   AF-A0A1Q7UAC1-F1
#
_cell.length_a   1.000
_cell.length_b   1.000
_cell.length_c   1.000
_cell.angle_alpha   90.00
_cell.angle_beta   90.00
_cell.angle_gamma   90.00
#
_symmetry.space_group_name_H-M   'P 1'
#
loop_
_entity.id
_entity.type
_entity.pdbx_description
1 polymer ?
#
loop_
_entity_poly.entity_id
_entity_poly.type
_entity_poly.pdbx_seq_one_letter_code
_entity_poly.pdbx_strand_id
1 'polypeptide(L)'
;MAMAEADGEGGEEARQRRGLKFRRRDDYAVELFREAQANLGDLRRVDRILLELGRFYNPYINAPIVDLATRRRVLELLERAEVSEASQILDERLTLYSQAPGTDD
;
A
#
# COMPACT_ATOMS: atom_id res chain seq x y z
N MET A 1 7.65 49.40 -18.73
CA MET A 1 6.45 48.85 -18.09
C MET A 1 6.08 47.59 -18.85
N ALA A 2 5.94 46.38 -18.32
CA ALA A 2 6.32 45.73 -17.07
C ALA A 2 6.39 44.23 -17.44
N MET A 3 7.35 43.53 -16.84
CA MET A 3 7.59 42.10 -16.97
C MET A 3 6.38 41.25 -16.56
N ALA A 4 6.24 40.07 -17.16
CA ALA A 4 5.51 38.95 -16.57
C ALA A 4 6.14 37.64 -17.06
N GLU A 5 7.24 37.27 -16.41
CA GLU A 5 7.75 35.90 -16.35
C GLU A 5 7.16 35.18 -15.13
N ALA A 6 7.22 33.85 -15.16
CA ALA A 6 7.00 32.87 -14.08
C ALA A 6 5.56 32.39 -13.83
N ASP A 7 5.18 31.29 -14.50
CA ASP A 7 4.18 30.33 -13.98
C ASP A 7 4.58 28.85 -14.25
N GLY A 8 5.88 28.56 -14.39
CA GLY A 8 6.36 27.22 -14.75
C GLY A 8 6.79 26.31 -13.59
N GLU A 9 7.21 26.86 -12.45
CA GLU A 9 8.04 26.10 -11.50
C GLU A 9 7.26 25.36 -10.39
N GLY A 10 6.02 25.76 -10.09
CA GLY A 10 5.25 25.19 -8.97
C GLY A 10 4.69 23.77 -9.19
N GLY A 11 4.47 23.36 -10.45
CA GLY A 11 3.88 22.06 -10.79
C GLY A 11 4.87 20.90 -10.75
N GLU A 12 6.12 21.15 -11.17
CA GLU A 12 7.19 20.16 -11.19
C GLU A 12 7.72 19.88 -9.78
N GLU A 13 7.88 20.92 -8.94
CA GLU A 13 8.25 20.75 -7.54
C GLU A 13 7.19 19.99 -6.73
N ALA A 14 5.90 20.24 -6.95
CA ALA A 14 4.82 19.53 -6.28
C ALA A 14 4.73 18.05 -6.72
N ARG A 15 4.96 17.76 -8.01
CA ARG A 15 5.06 16.38 -8.53
C ARG A 15 6.31 15.67 -7.99
N GLN A 16 7.44 16.35 -7.92
CA GLN A 16 8.70 15.79 -7.42
C GLN A 16 8.66 15.55 -5.90
N ARG A 17 8.05 16.47 -5.13
CA ARG A 17 7.76 16.28 -3.69
C ARG A 17 6.72 15.17 -3.44
N ARG A 18 5.72 15.00 -4.33
CA ARG A 18 4.82 13.85 -4.30
C ARG A 18 5.60 12.56 -4.57
N GLY A 19 6.43 12.50 -5.60
CA GLY A 19 7.25 11.33 -5.93
C GLY A 19 8.16 10.88 -4.78
N LEU A 20 8.82 11.81 -4.08
CA LEU A 20 9.64 11.47 -2.90
C LEU A 20 8.82 10.99 -1.69
N LYS A 21 7.67 11.62 -1.40
CA LYS A 21 6.79 11.17 -0.31
C LYS A 21 6.11 9.84 -0.62
N PHE A 22 5.76 9.60 -1.88
CA PHE A 22 5.22 8.31 -2.34
C PHE A 22 6.26 7.22 -2.18
N ARG A 23 7.50 7.44 -2.65
CA ARG A 23 8.58 6.45 -2.51
C ARG A 23 8.82 6.01 -1.06
N ARG A 24 8.90 6.96 -0.10
CA ARG A 24 9.04 6.62 1.33
C ARG A 24 7.82 5.92 1.93
N ARG A 25 6.61 6.25 1.45
CA ARG A 25 5.38 5.58 1.89
C ARG A 25 5.29 4.16 1.33
N ASP A 26 5.75 3.97 0.10
CA ASP A 26 5.91 2.67 -0.54
C ASP A 26 6.81 1.77 0.29
N ASP A 27 8.01 2.25 0.66
CA ASP A 27 8.93 1.48 1.52
C ASP A 27 8.25 1.04 2.82
N TYR A 28 7.54 1.94 3.51
CA TYR A 28 6.89 1.61 4.78
C TYR A 28 5.70 0.65 4.64
N ALA A 29 4.84 0.84 3.64
CA ALA A 29 3.72 -0.08 3.40
C ALA A 29 4.21 -1.48 2.99
N VAL A 30 5.29 -1.56 2.21
CA VAL A 30 5.96 -2.83 1.86
C VAL A 30 6.53 -3.51 3.11
N GLU A 31 7.15 -2.75 4.03
CA GLU A 31 7.62 -3.29 5.31
C GLU A 31 6.47 -3.85 6.16
N LEU A 32 5.33 -3.16 6.22
CA LEU A 32 4.13 -3.65 6.91
C LEU A 32 3.61 -4.96 6.29
N PHE A 33 3.59 -5.10 4.97
CA PHE A 33 3.23 -6.37 4.32
C PHE A 33 4.17 -7.51 4.72
N ARG A 34 5.49 -7.26 4.70
CA ARG A 34 6.50 -8.25 5.12
C ARG A 34 6.33 -8.63 6.59
N GLU A 35 6.03 -7.66 7.45
CA GLU A 35 5.77 -7.91 8.87
C GLU A 35 4.51 -8.76 9.07
N ALA A 36 3.42 -8.48 8.33
CA ALA A 36 2.20 -9.30 8.39
C ALA A 36 2.48 -10.75 7.97
N GLN A 37 3.22 -10.97 6.87
CA GLN A 37 3.59 -12.30 6.39
C GLN A 37 4.48 -13.06 7.39
N ALA A 38 5.41 -12.37 8.05
CA ALA A 38 6.27 -13.00 9.06
C ALA A 38 5.51 -13.36 10.36
N ASN A 39 4.36 -12.75 10.61
CA ASN A 39 3.60 -12.88 11.87
C ASN A 39 2.21 -13.51 11.67
N LEU A 40 1.97 -14.30 10.62
CA LEU A 40 0.66 -14.91 10.34
C LEU A 40 0.11 -15.78 11.48
N GLY A 41 0.96 -16.24 12.41
CA GLY A 41 0.54 -16.94 13.63
C GLY A 41 0.00 -16.06 14.75
N ASP A 42 0.16 -14.74 14.68
CA ASP A 42 -0.31 -13.76 15.68
C ASP A 42 -1.44 -12.90 15.10
N LEU A 43 -2.67 -13.38 15.25
CA LEU A 43 -3.89 -12.70 14.80
C LEU A 43 -3.98 -11.24 15.29
N ARG A 44 -3.59 -10.95 16.54
CA ARG A 44 -3.69 -9.58 17.08
C ARG A 44 -2.67 -8.66 16.43
N ARG A 45 -1.47 -9.16 16.16
CA ARG A 45 -0.44 -8.39 15.47
C ARG A 45 -0.82 -8.16 14.01
N VAL A 46 -1.24 -9.20 13.30
CA VAL A 46 -1.70 -9.09 11.91
C VAL A 46 -2.87 -8.11 11.80
N ASP A 47 -3.85 -8.17 12.70
CA ASP A 47 -4.99 -7.25 12.69
C ASP A 47 -4.58 -5.77 12.77
N ARG A 48 -3.60 -5.45 13.63
CA ARG A 48 -3.07 -4.09 13.75
C ARG A 48 -2.35 -3.64 12.49
N ILE A 49 -1.55 -4.52 11.90
CA ILE A 49 -0.81 -4.24 10.67
C ILE A 49 -1.80 -4.00 9.51
N LEU A 50 -2.82 -4.85 9.37
CA LEU A 50 -3.86 -4.69 8.35
C LEU A 50 -4.67 -3.40 8.53
N LEU A 51 -4.99 -3.04 9.77
CA LEU A 51 -5.64 -1.76 10.08
C LEU A 51 -4.77 -0.57 9.66
N GLU A 52 -3.46 -0.66 9.86
CA GLU A 52 -2.52 0.37 9.46
C GLU A 52 -2.36 0.45 7.94
N LEU A 53 -2.26 -0.70 7.26
CA LEU A 53 -2.26 -0.81 5.80
C LEU A 53 -3.51 -0.16 5.17
N GLY A 54 -4.67 -0.27 5.82
CA GLY A 54 -5.91 0.37 5.36
C GLY A 54 -5.93 1.90 5.45
N ARG A 55 -4.93 2.53 6.09
CA ARG A 55 -4.77 4.00 6.10
C ARG A 55 -3.98 4.50 4.89
N PHE A 56 -3.28 3.61 4.20
CA PHE A 56 -2.55 3.94 2.99
C PHE A 56 -3.46 3.81 1.79
N TYR A 57 -3.29 4.75 0.85
CA TYR A 57 -4.05 4.80 -0.38
C TYR A 57 -3.24 4.20 -1.52
N ASN A 58 -3.85 3.28 -2.26
CA ASN A 58 -3.31 2.75 -3.50
C ASN A 58 -3.81 3.62 -4.67
N PRO A 59 -2.92 4.36 -5.37
CA PRO A 59 -3.31 5.20 -6.50
C PRO A 59 -3.73 4.42 -7.74
N TYR A 60 -3.35 3.14 -7.87
CA TYR A 60 -3.63 2.33 -9.06
C TYR A 60 -5.05 1.77 -9.09
N ILE A 61 -5.62 1.51 -7.92
CA ILE A 61 -7.00 1.02 -7.78
C ILE A 61 -7.95 2.08 -7.19
N ASN A 62 -7.43 3.27 -6.89
CA ASN A 62 -8.15 4.37 -6.27
C ASN A 62 -8.91 3.96 -4.98
N ALA A 63 -8.27 3.13 -4.16
CA ALA A 63 -8.82 2.56 -2.94
C ALA A 63 -7.72 2.37 -1.88
N PRO A 64 -8.05 2.08 -0.61
CA PRO A 64 -7.05 1.68 0.38
C PRO A 64 -6.22 0.48 -0.09
N ILE A 65 -4.94 0.42 0.29
CA ILE A 65 -4.06 -0.72 -0.03
C ILE A 65 -4.66 -2.03 0.50
N VAL A 66 -5.23 -1.97 1.71
CA VAL A 66 -6.03 -3.04 2.30
C VAL A 66 -7.36 -2.45 2.77
N ASP A 67 -8.45 -2.83 2.11
CA ASP A 67 -9.79 -2.44 2.53
C ASP A 67 -10.33 -3.33 3.67
N LEU A 68 -11.47 -2.93 4.25
CA LEU A 68 -12.09 -3.63 5.37
C LEU A 68 -12.49 -5.06 5.02
N ALA A 69 -12.98 -5.32 3.80
CA ALA A 69 -13.40 -6.65 3.39
C ALA A 69 -12.17 -7.57 3.24
N THR A 70 -11.10 -7.08 2.62
CA THR A 70 -9.81 -7.80 2.55
C THR A 70 -9.26 -8.11 3.95
N ARG A 71 -9.24 -7.13 4.86
CA ARG A 71 -8.79 -7.35 6.25
C ARG A 71 -9.60 -8.45 6.94
N ARG A 72 -10.94 -8.38 6.89
CA ARG A 72 -11.81 -9.38 7.51
C ARG A 72 -11.53 -10.78 6.95
N ARG A 73 -11.40 -10.89 5.63
CA ARG A 73 -11.13 -12.16 4.96
C ARG A 73 -9.80 -12.78 5.43
N VAL A 74 -8.73 -11.99 5.52
CA VAL A 74 -7.43 -12.47 6.00
C VAL A 74 -7.53 -12.98 7.43
N LEU A 75 -8.20 -12.24 8.33
CA LEU A 75 -8.38 -12.67 9.72
C LEU A 75 -9.21 -13.95 9.83
N GLU A 76 -10.31 -14.05 9.09
CA GLU A 76 -11.15 -15.26 9.07
C GLU A 76 -10.37 -16.51 8.61
N LEU A 77 -9.43 -16.35 7.68
CA LEU A 77 -8.56 -17.43 7.22
C LEU A 77 -7.54 -17.81 8.29
N LEU A 78 -6.92 -16.83 8.93
CA LEU A 78 -5.97 -17.09 10.02
C LEU A 78 -6.65 -17.74 11.24
N GLU A 79 -7.89 -17.36 11.57
CA GLU A 79 -8.70 -18.01 12.60
C GLU A 79 -8.98 -19.49 12.29
N ARG A 80 -9.03 -19.85 11.00
CA ARG A 80 -9.21 -21.23 10.53
C ARG A 80 -7.90 -21.97 10.30
N ALA A 81 -6.76 -21.36 10.63
CA ALA A 81 -5.41 -21.86 10.33
C ALA A 81 -5.11 -22.04 8.82
N GLU A 82 -5.86 -21.35 7.95
CA GLU A 82 -5.65 -21.32 6.50
C GLU A 82 -4.55 -20.30 6.13
N VAL A 83 -3.35 -20.52 6.68
CA VAL A 83 -2.20 -19.60 6.59
C VAL A 83 -1.78 -19.34 5.14
N SER A 84 -1.81 -20.37 4.29
CA SER A 84 -1.43 -20.27 2.89
C SER A 84 -2.34 -19.33 2.10
N GLU A 85 -3.66 -19.45 2.27
CA GLU A 85 -4.64 -18.59 1.58
C GLU A 85 -4.55 -17.14 2.11
N ALA A 86 -4.39 -16.95 3.42
CA ALA A 86 -4.16 -15.64 4.01
C ALA A 86 -2.89 -14.96 3.48
N SER A 87 -1.79 -15.72 3.35
CA SER A 87 -0.54 -15.24 2.79
C SER A 87 -0.67 -14.84 1.33
N GLN A 88 -1.43 -15.60 0.54
CA GLN A 88 -1.65 -15.30 -0.88
C GLN A 88 -2.39 -13.97 -1.07
N ILE A 89 -3.44 -13.72 -0.27
CA ILE A 89 -4.17 -12.44 -0.34
C ILE A 89 -3.25 -11.25 -0.04
N LEU A 90 -2.35 -11.38 0.95
CA LEU A 90 -1.38 -10.34 1.27
C LEU A 90 -0.41 -10.09 0.11
N ASP A 91 0.08 -11.15 -0.52
CA ASP A 91 1.00 -11.07 -1.66
C ASP A 91 0.33 -10.41 -2.89
N GLU A 92 -0.91 -10.77 -3.19
CA GLU A 92 -1.71 -10.14 -4.24
C GLU A 92 -1.89 -8.63 -4.00
N ARG A 93 -2.20 -8.23 -2.76
CA ARG A 93 -2.33 -6.80 -2.40
C ARG A 93 -0.99 -6.07 -2.50
N LEU A 94 0.11 -6.69 -2.08
CA LEU A 94 1.44 -6.13 -2.21
C LEU A 94 1.84 -5.96 -3.69
N THR A 95 1.53 -6.94 -4.53
CA THR A 95 1.79 -6.88 -5.98
C THR A 95 0.99 -5.74 -6.62
N LEU A 96 -0.31 -5.63 -6.31
CA LEU A 96 -1.16 -4.53 -6.79
C LEU A 96 -0.74 -3.15 -6.30
N TYR A 97 -0.03 -3.08 -5.17
CA TYR A 97 0.49 -1.84 -4.64
C TYR A 97 1.84 -1.46 -5.25
N SER A 98 2.71 -2.45 -5.46
CA SER A 98 4.10 -2.24 -5.92
C SER A 98 4.24 -2.17 -7.44
N GLN A 99 3.31 -2.74 -8.21
CA GLN A 99 3.32 -2.69 -9.66
C GLN A 99 2.35 -1.62 -10.18
N ALA A 100 2.86 -0.72 -11.01
CA ALA A 100 1.99 0.10 -11.84
C ALA A 100 1.23 -0.80 -12.83
N PRO A 101 -0.07 -0.56 -13.10
CA PRO A 101 -0.79 -1.29 -14.14
C PRO A 101 -0.12 -0.98 -15.49
N GLY A 102 0.64 -1.93 -16.02
CA GLY A 102 1.30 -1.81 -17.34
C GLY A 102 2.81 -2.04 -17.41
N THR A 103 3.44 -2.64 -16.41
CA THR A 103 4.83 -3.14 -16.55
C THR A 103 4.82 -4.67 -16.61
N ASP A 104 4.24 -5.19 -17.68
CA ASP A 104 4.56 -6.53 -18.20
C ASP A 104 5.80 -6.32 -19.08
N ASP A 105 6.92 -6.98 -18.77
CA ASP A 105 8.09 -7.12 -19.65
C ASP A 105 7.92 -8.37 -20.50
#